data_AF-A0A3S0RU97-F1
#
_entry.id   AF-A0A3S0RU97-F1
#
_cell.length_a   1.000
_cell.length_b   1.000
_cell.length_c   1.000
_cell.angle_alpha   90.00
_cell.angle_beta   90.00
_cell.angle_gamma   90.00
#
_symmetry.space_group_name_H-M   'P 1'
#
loop_
_entity.id
_entity.type
_entity.pdbx_description
1 polymer ?
#
loop_
_entity_poly.entity_id
_entity_poly.type
_entity_poly.pdbx_seq_one_letter_code
_entity_poly.pdbx_strand_id
1 'polypeptide(L)'
;MTAVVEGSAAVVSRSVAELLGTGVVEAGSVVWAACERESAAGWLVVERVVTGRERRCAIVMPDACSVVASGPISQVQVAAGPIPTEELMPPWVSAIAEAFWGGQDLRAERDAARAAVRAQEERLESIVDAAHEFADEHSLCGDFDEFMIREGLRPRSHDYVCEVNATVRVRIPASGRDADEAAGRIDDDMVVAALAELRSTGLLSDALMDRDVVDTEEA
;
A
#
# COMPACT_ATOMS: atom_id res chain seq x y z
N MET A 1 9.05 -62.37 23.30
CA MET A 1 8.13 -61.25 23.06
C MET A 1 8.10 -60.42 24.33
N THR A 2 8.89 -59.35 24.38
CA THR A 2 8.91 -58.40 25.50
C THR A 2 8.29 -57.11 24.98
N ALA A 3 7.18 -56.73 25.60
CA ALA A 3 6.31 -55.66 25.16
C ALA A 3 7.02 -54.30 25.16
N VAL A 4 6.89 -53.63 24.02
CA VAL A 4 7.13 -52.20 23.83
C VAL A 4 6.08 -51.45 24.65
N VAL A 5 6.51 -50.71 25.66
CA VAL A 5 5.69 -49.66 26.29
C VAL A 5 6.23 -48.34 25.79
N GLU A 6 5.80 -47.96 24.59
CA GLU A 6 5.89 -46.57 24.11
C GLU A 6 4.88 -45.76 24.93
N GLY A 7 5.31 -45.33 26.11
CA GLY A 7 4.65 -44.25 26.83
C GLY A 7 4.89 -42.96 26.05
N SER A 8 3.94 -42.58 25.21
CA SER A 8 3.85 -41.23 24.66
C SER A 8 3.62 -40.26 25.82
N ALA A 9 4.70 -39.80 26.43
CA ALA A 9 4.67 -38.69 27.38
C ALA A 9 4.17 -37.47 26.61
N ALA A 10 2.91 -37.09 26.82
CA ALA A 10 2.40 -35.82 26.35
C ALA A 10 3.34 -34.74 26.89
N VAL A 11 4.05 -34.07 25.99
CA VAL A 11 4.93 -32.94 26.33
C VAL A 11 4.01 -31.84 26.84
N VAL A 12 3.88 -31.72 28.16
CA VAL A 12 3.02 -30.73 28.79
C VAL A 12 3.72 -29.38 28.69
N SER A 13 3.30 -28.57 27.72
CA SER A 13 3.74 -27.18 27.63
C SER A 13 3.16 -26.38 28.80
N ARG A 14 4.02 -25.64 29.51
CA ARG A 14 3.62 -24.71 30.57
C ARG A 14 4.15 -23.32 30.29
N SER A 15 3.43 -22.30 30.75
CA SER A 15 3.89 -20.92 30.63
C SER A 15 5.13 -20.68 31.49
N VAL A 16 6.00 -19.77 31.05
CA VAL A 16 7.16 -19.33 31.85
C VAL A 16 6.70 -18.76 33.20
N ALA A 17 5.56 -18.05 33.23
CA ALA A 17 4.97 -17.52 34.45
C ALA A 17 4.66 -18.62 35.48
N GLU A 18 4.06 -19.74 35.06
CA GLU A 18 3.79 -20.89 35.93
C GLU A 18 5.06 -21.54 36.45
N LEU A 19 6.06 -21.72 35.59
CA LEU A 19 7.32 -22.37 35.95
C LEU A 19 8.15 -21.53 36.92
N LEU A 20 8.17 -20.20 36.74
CA LEU A 20 8.78 -19.26 37.69
C LEU A 20 8.00 -19.23 39.01
N GLY A 21 6.66 -19.23 38.96
CA GLY A 21 5.81 -19.18 40.15
C GLY A 21 5.88 -20.44 41.02
N THR A 22 6.18 -21.60 40.42
CA THR A 22 6.40 -22.86 41.13
C THR A 22 7.84 -23.07 41.60
N GLY A 23 8.77 -22.19 41.19
CA GLY A 23 10.20 -22.32 41.51
C GLY A 23 10.90 -23.48 40.80
N VAL A 24 10.25 -24.09 39.80
CA VAL A 24 10.82 -25.21 39.02
C VAL A 24 11.87 -24.71 38.03
N VAL A 25 11.71 -23.48 37.55
CA VAL A 25 12.65 -22.82 36.64
C VAL A 25 13.02 -21.46 37.22
N GLU A 26 14.28 -21.07 37.08
CA GLU A 26 14.77 -19.73 37.44
C GLU A 26 15.27 -18.98 36.20
N ALA A 27 15.33 -17.65 36.28
CA ALA A 27 15.97 -16.84 35.25
C ALA A 27 17.44 -17.28 35.08
N GLY A 28 17.85 -17.52 33.84
CA GLY A 28 19.16 -18.10 33.53
C GLY A 28 19.20 -19.62 33.54
N SER A 29 18.07 -20.33 33.62
CA SER A 29 18.01 -21.78 33.39
C SER A 29 17.97 -22.10 31.89
N VAL A 30 18.45 -23.28 31.49
CA VAL A 30 18.24 -23.79 30.13
C VAL A 30 16.90 -24.51 30.06
N VAL A 31 16.09 -24.17 29.06
CA VAL A 31 14.73 -24.70 28.87
C VAL A 31 14.49 -25.12 27.41
N TRP A 32 13.54 -26.02 27.20
CA TRP A 32 13.03 -26.34 25.87
C TRP A 32 11.90 -25.40 25.48
N ALA A 33 12.13 -24.55 24.49
CA ALA A 33 11.08 -23.74 23.89
C ALA A 33 10.04 -24.65 23.20
N ALA A 34 8.76 -24.40 23.45
CA ALA A 34 7.69 -25.01 22.67
C ALA A 34 7.55 -24.21 21.36
N CYS A 35 8.07 -24.75 20.26
CA CYS A 35 7.95 -24.15 18.93
C CYS A 35 7.12 -25.05 18.02
N GLU A 36 6.48 -24.46 17.01
CA GLU A 36 5.57 -25.16 16.10
C GLU A 36 6.21 -26.28 15.28
N ARG A 37 7.53 -26.21 15.05
CA ARG A 37 8.26 -27.16 14.19
C ARG A 37 9.08 -28.16 15.00
N GLU A 38 9.99 -27.67 15.85
CA GLU A 38 10.85 -28.50 16.69
C GLU A 38 11.15 -27.75 17.99
N SER A 39 11.13 -28.45 19.12
CA SER A 39 11.57 -27.88 20.39
C SER A 39 13.05 -27.55 20.33
N ALA A 40 13.41 -26.31 20.69
CA ALA A 40 14.81 -25.88 20.75
C ALA A 40 15.22 -25.57 22.19
N ALA A 41 16.40 -26.02 22.58
CA ALA A 41 16.97 -25.72 23.88
C ALA A 41 17.62 -24.33 23.86
N GLY A 42 17.36 -23.53 24.88
CA GLY A 42 17.98 -22.22 25.02
C GLY A 42 17.93 -21.70 26.44
N TRP A 43 18.71 -20.65 26.68
CA TRP A 43 18.73 -19.96 27.96
C TRP A 43 17.49 -19.10 28.13
N LEU A 44 16.80 -19.28 29.25
CA LEU A 44 15.67 -18.45 29.63
C LEU A 44 16.18 -17.13 30.21
N VAL A 45 16.01 -16.04 29.47
CA VAL A 45 16.25 -14.68 29.94
C VAL A 45 14.92 -14.07 30.35
N VAL A 46 14.83 -13.59 31.59
CA VAL A 46 13.67 -12.87 32.10
C VAL A 46 14.06 -11.42 32.34
N GLU A 47 13.20 -10.51 31.91
CA GLU A 47 13.38 -9.08 32.12
C GLU A 47 13.44 -8.76 33.62
N ARG A 48 14.53 -8.08 34.04
CA ARG A 48 14.89 -7.94 35.46
C ARG A 48 13.98 -7.00 36.24
N VAL A 49 13.53 -5.91 35.63
CA VAL A 49 12.80 -4.84 36.33
C VAL A 49 11.74 -4.29 35.41
N VAL A 50 10.49 -4.36 35.87
CA VAL A 50 9.34 -3.81 35.14
C VAL A 50 8.32 -3.29 36.12
N THR A 51 7.91 -2.03 35.95
CA THR A 51 6.81 -1.40 36.70
C THR A 51 5.61 -1.21 35.77
N GLY A 52 4.42 -1.59 36.23
CA GLY A 52 3.16 -1.30 35.53
C GLY A 52 2.84 -2.13 34.29
N ARG A 53 3.66 -3.12 33.92
CA ARG A 53 3.34 -4.11 32.87
C ARG A 53 3.84 -5.50 33.26
N GLU A 54 3.35 -6.52 32.54
CA GLU A 54 3.87 -7.87 32.68
C GLU A 54 5.32 -7.95 32.21
N ARG A 55 6.16 -8.71 32.94
CA ARG A 55 7.54 -8.97 32.54
C ARG A 55 7.60 -9.75 31.24
N ARG A 56 8.60 -9.45 30.41
CA ARG A 56 8.91 -10.24 29.21
C ARG A 56 9.98 -11.29 29.51
N CYS A 57 9.99 -12.33 28.69
CA CYS A 57 11.06 -13.31 28.66
C CYS A 57 11.41 -13.69 27.23
N ALA A 58 12.60 -14.22 27.07
CA ALA A 58 13.15 -14.69 25.80
C ALA A 58 13.92 -15.98 26.04
N ILE A 59 13.81 -16.91 25.10
CA ILE A 59 14.61 -18.13 25.06
C ILE A 59 15.66 -17.93 23.99
N VAL A 60 16.93 -17.88 24.40
CA VAL A 60 18.06 -17.55 23.55
C VAL A 60 18.90 -18.79 23.27
N MET A 61 19.11 -19.09 22.00
CA MET A 61 20.07 -20.12 21.57
C MET A 61 21.46 -19.48 21.50
N PRO A 62 22.40 -19.87 22.36
CA PRO A 62 23.73 -19.27 22.39
C PRO A 62 24.50 -19.60 21.11
N ASP A 63 24.47 -20.85 20.65
CA ASP A 63 25.24 -21.32 19.49
C ASP A 63 24.84 -20.62 18.18
N ALA A 64 23.55 -20.26 18.07
CA ALA A 64 23.01 -19.54 16.92
C ALA A 64 22.92 -18.02 17.13
N CYS A 65 23.31 -17.52 18.32
CA CYS A 65 23.15 -16.12 18.73
C CYS A 65 21.77 -15.54 18.38
N SER A 66 20.71 -16.32 18.64
CA SER A 66 19.36 -15.99 18.17
C SER A 66 18.30 -16.22 19.25
N VAL A 67 17.19 -15.48 19.13
CA VAL A 67 16.03 -15.62 20.02
C VAL A 67 15.00 -16.53 19.35
N VAL A 68 14.67 -17.64 20.01
CA VAL A 68 13.74 -18.65 19.50
C VAL A 68 12.29 -18.29 19.83
N ALA A 69 12.07 -17.84 21.05
CA ALA A 69 10.77 -17.44 21.55
C ALA A 69 10.95 -16.19 22.42
N SER A 70 10.05 -15.23 22.30
CA SER A 70 10.06 -14.03 23.12
C SER A 70 8.67 -13.43 23.23
N GLY A 71 8.33 -12.94 24.41
CA GLY A 71 7.02 -12.38 24.69
C GLY A 71 6.79 -12.17 26.19
N PRO A 72 5.57 -11.82 26.61
CA PRO A 72 5.22 -11.78 28.03
C PRO A 72 5.35 -13.18 28.66
N ILE A 73 5.73 -13.23 29.94
CA ILE A 73 6.00 -14.50 30.66
C ILE A 73 4.79 -15.45 30.70
N SER A 74 3.56 -14.93 30.64
CA SER A 74 2.33 -15.73 30.56
C SER A 74 2.13 -16.43 29.21
N GLN A 75 2.70 -15.90 28.13
CA GLN A 75 2.45 -16.39 26.77
C GLN A 75 3.56 -17.31 26.27
N VAL A 76 4.81 -17.09 26.70
CA VAL A 76 5.94 -17.94 26.27
C VAL A 76 5.79 -19.32 26.90
N GLN A 77 5.74 -20.34 26.04
CA GLN A 77 5.54 -21.74 26.42
C GLN A 77 6.86 -22.50 26.44
N VAL A 78 7.02 -23.32 27.47
CA VAL A 78 8.16 -24.22 27.68
C VAL A 78 7.66 -25.65 27.68
N ALA A 79 8.28 -26.49 26.85
CA ALA A 79 7.84 -27.85 26.55
C ALA A 79 8.18 -28.85 27.67
N ALA A 80 9.24 -28.61 28.44
CA ALA A 80 9.71 -29.52 29.48
C ALA A 80 10.41 -28.76 30.62
N GLY A 81 10.66 -29.43 31.75
CA GLY A 81 11.42 -28.86 32.87
C GLY A 81 12.83 -28.38 32.50
N PRO A 82 13.54 -27.72 33.43
CA PRO A 82 14.87 -27.20 33.14
C PRO A 82 15.82 -28.33 32.73
N ILE A 83 16.65 -28.07 31.73
CA ILE A 83 17.71 -28.99 31.32
C ILE A 83 18.83 -28.85 32.36
N PRO A 84 19.22 -29.94 33.06
CA PRO A 84 20.34 -29.89 33.98
C PRO A 84 21.61 -29.47 33.23
N THR A 85 22.22 -28.37 33.66
CA THR A 85 23.50 -27.90 33.16
C THR A 85 24.35 -27.37 34.31
N GLU A 86 25.65 -27.61 34.24
CA GLU A 86 26.64 -27.05 35.18
C GLU A 86 27.18 -25.69 34.69
N GLU A 87 26.84 -25.30 33.45
CA GLU A 87 27.28 -24.04 32.88
C GLU A 87 26.49 -22.87 33.49
N LEU A 88 27.19 -21.76 33.72
CA LEU A 88 26.55 -20.50 34.07
C LEU A 88 26.14 -19.78 32.78
N MET A 89 24.94 -19.20 32.77
CA MET A 89 24.47 -18.41 31.64
C MET A 89 25.49 -17.33 31.27
N PRO A 90 26.02 -17.34 30.03
CA PRO A 90 26.97 -16.32 29.60
C PRO A 90 26.34 -14.91 29.61
N PRO A 91 27.08 -13.86 30.01
CA PRO A 91 26.51 -12.51 30.19
C PRO A 91 26.04 -11.86 28.89
N TRP A 92 26.54 -12.29 27.73
CA TRP A 92 26.10 -11.78 26.42
C TRP A 92 24.74 -12.33 26.00
N VAL A 93 24.27 -13.44 26.59
CA VAL A 93 22.94 -14.02 26.31
C VAL A 93 21.83 -13.05 26.71
N SER A 94 21.97 -12.38 27.87
CA SER A 94 21.01 -11.34 28.27
C SER A 94 21.06 -10.13 27.33
N ALA A 95 22.24 -9.75 26.83
CA ALA A 95 22.38 -8.65 25.89
C ALA A 95 21.67 -8.95 24.54
N ILE A 96 21.65 -10.21 24.08
CA ILE A 96 20.88 -10.61 22.89
C ILE A 96 19.38 -10.43 23.12
N ALA A 97 18.86 -10.88 24.27
CA ALA A 97 17.45 -10.72 24.61
C ALA A 97 17.05 -9.24 24.71
N GLU A 98 17.86 -8.41 25.38
CA GLU A 98 17.65 -6.97 25.50
C GLU A 98 17.66 -6.27 24.14
N ALA A 99 18.64 -6.58 23.28
CA ALA A 99 18.70 -6.04 21.92
C ALA A 99 17.49 -6.46 21.08
N PHE A 100 17.02 -7.70 21.25
CA PHE A 100 15.84 -8.21 20.55
C PHE A 100 14.57 -7.45 20.97
N TRP A 101 14.34 -7.26 22.27
CA TRP A 101 13.20 -6.49 22.78
C TRP A 101 13.26 -5.02 22.35
N GLY A 102 14.43 -4.38 22.46
CA GLY A 102 14.62 -3.00 21.99
C GLY A 102 14.32 -2.86 20.49
N GLY A 103 14.75 -3.84 19.68
CA GLY A 103 14.40 -3.90 18.27
C GLY A 103 12.91 -4.13 17.99
N GLN A 104 12.20 -4.87 18.84
CA GLN A 104 10.74 -5.03 18.72
C GLN A 104 10.01 -3.73 19.06
N ASP A 105 10.38 -3.07 20.16
CA ASP A 105 9.76 -1.82 20.60
C ASP A 105 9.96 -0.71 19.57
N LEU A 106 11.17 -0.56 19.01
CA LEU A 106 11.46 0.41 17.95
C LEU A 106 10.67 0.15 16.66
N ARG A 107 10.47 -1.12 16.28
CA ARG A 107 9.64 -1.48 15.12
C ARG A 107 8.17 -1.13 15.37
N ALA A 108 7.66 -1.45 16.56
CA ALA A 108 6.29 -1.13 16.93
C ALA A 108 6.05 0.38 16.93
N GLU A 109 6.97 1.18 17.47
CA GLU A 109 6.88 2.65 17.44
C GLU A 109 6.91 3.19 16.00
N ARG A 110 7.83 2.71 15.17
CA ARG A 110 7.90 3.07 13.74
C ARG A 110 6.61 2.75 13.01
N ASP A 111 6.06 1.56 13.23
CA ASP A 111 4.86 1.09 12.52
C ASP A 111 3.61 1.86 12.99
N ALA A 112 3.52 2.18 14.28
CA ALA A 112 2.47 3.06 14.82
C ALA A 112 2.55 4.48 14.23
N ALA A 113 3.76 5.06 14.17
CA ALA A 113 3.96 6.38 13.56
C ALA A 113 3.57 6.40 12.07
N ARG A 114 3.96 5.37 11.32
CA ARG A 114 3.59 5.22 9.89
C ARG A 114 2.08 5.06 9.71
N ALA A 115 1.42 4.29 10.56
CA ALA A 115 -0.03 4.12 10.52
C ALA A 115 -0.76 5.45 10.82
N ALA A 116 -0.26 6.23 11.80
CA ALA A 116 -0.84 7.53 12.13
C ALA A 116 -0.72 8.54 10.98
N VAL A 117 0.43 8.57 10.28
CA VAL A 117 0.61 9.44 9.10
C VAL A 117 -0.37 9.06 7.99
N ARG A 118 -0.49 7.77 7.65
CA ARG A 118 -1.42 7.31 6.61
C ARG A 118 -2.87 7.65 6.94
N ALA A 119 -3.29 7.40 8.18
CA ALA A 119 -4.65 7.72 8.61
C ALA A 119 -4.96 9.22 8.52
N GLN A 120 -3.95 10.07 8.76
CA GLN A 120 -4.11 11.52 8.60
C GLN A 120 -4.17 11.93 7.13
N GLU A 121 -3.37 11.33 6.25
CA GLU A 121 -3.42 11.55 4.80
C GLU A 121 -4.79 11.15 4.22
N GLU A 122 -5.27 9.95 4.54
CA GLU A 122 -6.59 9.45 4.12
C GLU A 122 -7.72 10.36 4.62
N ARG A 123 -7.62 10.85 5.85
CA ARG A 123 -8.59 11.81 6.39
C ARG A 123 -8.59 13.12 5.62
N LEU A 124 -7.43 13.65 5.26
CA LEU A 124 -7.32 14.92 4.54
C LEU A 124 -7.88 14.77 3.12
N GLU A 125 -7.57 13.66 2.44
CA GLU A 125 -8.12 13.34 1.11
C GLU A 125 -9.65 13.25 1.17
N SER A 126 -10.20 12.52 2.14
CA SER A 126 -11.65 12.43 2.34
C SER A 126 -12.32 13.79 2.64
N ILE A 127 -11.65 14.71 3.35
CA ILE A 127 -12.16 16.06 3.58
C ILE A 127 -12.15 16.87 2.28
N VAL A 128 -11.10 16.74 1.46
CA VAL A 128 -11.00 17.42 0.17
C VAL A 128 -12.09 16.93 -0.78
N ASP A 129 -12.29 15.61 -0.86
CA ASP A 129 -13.34 15.01 -1.69
C ASP A 129 -14.73 15.48 -1.25
N ALA A 130 -15.01 15.46 0.06
CA ALA A 130 -16.27 15.97 0.60
C ALA A 130 -16.45 17.47 0.33
N ALA A 131 -15.36 18.25 0.32
CA ALA A 131 -15.43 19.67 -0.01
C ALA A 131 -15.72 19.90 -1.49
N HIS A 132 -15.14 19.10 -2.40
CA HIS A 132 -15.47 19.14 -3.82
C HIS A 132 -16.92 18.73 -4.07
N GLU A 133 -17.36 17.61 -3.49
CA GLU A 133 -18.76 17.14 -3.61
C GLU A 133 -19.74 18.21 -3.11
N PHE A 134 -19.47 18.83 -1.96
CA PHE A 134 -20.29 19.93 -1.45
C PHE A 134 -20.28 21.15 -2.37
N ALA A 135 -19.12 21.52 -2.91
CA ALA A 135 -19.00 22.66 -3.81
C ALA A 135 -19.79 22.43 -5.12
N ASP A 136 -19.76 21.21 -5.65
CA ASP A 136 -20.47 20.81 -6.86
C ASP A 136 -21.99 20.75 -6.60
N GLU A 137 -22.43 20.12 -5.50
CA GLU A 137 -23.85 20.04 -5.11
C GLU A 137 -24.48 21.43 -4.98
N HIS A 138 -23.72 22.38 -4.44
CA HIS A 138 -24.17 23.76 -4.25
C HIS A 138 -23.78 24.70 -5.38
N SER A 139 -23.18 24.20 -6.47
CA SER A 139 -22.72 25.01 -7.61
C SER A 139 -21.88 26.22 -7.21
N LEU A 140 -21.14 26.14 -6.09
CA LEU A 140 -20.43 27.30 -5.50
C LEU A 140 -19.41 27.91 -6.46
N CYS A 141 -18.78 27.06 -7.26
CA CYS A 141 -17.89 27.48 -8.33
C CYS A 141 -18.63 28.27 -9.43
N GLY A 142 -19.77 27.76 -9.89
CA GLY A 142 -20.60 28.45 -10.87
C GLY A 142 -21.13 29.79 -10.34
N ASP A 143 -21.64 29.80 -9.11
CA ASP A 143 -22.15 31.00 -8.44
C ASP A 143 -21.07 32.09 -8.31
N PHE A 144 -19.83 31.69 -8.01
CA PHE A 144 -18.69 32.60 -7.97
C PHE A 144 -18.39 33.20 -9.35
N ASP A 145 -18.35 32.37 -10.41
CA ASP A 145 -18.06 32.85 -11.75
C ASP A 145 -19.20 33.72 -12.30
N GLU A 146 -20.46 33.39 -12.01
CA GLU A 146 -21.63 34.24 -12.33
C GLU A 146 -21.56 35.60 -11.63
N PHE A 147 -21.19 35.62 -10.34
CA PHE A 147 -20.96 36.85 -9.60
C PHE A 147 -19.88 37.72 -10.27
N MET A 148 -18.75 37.12 -10.65
CA MET A 148 -17.65 37.82 -11.32
C MET A 148 -18.09 38.43 -12.66
N ILE A 149 -18.82 37.67 -13.47
CA ILE A 149 -19.37 38.15 -14.75
C ILE A 149 -20.31 39.35 -14.52
N ARG A 150 -21.20 39.27 -13.52
CA ARG A 150 -22.15 40.34 -13.19
C ARG A 150 -21.45 41.64 -12.81
N GLU A 151 -20.34 41.57 -12.10
CA GLU A 151 -19.54 42.74 -11.71
C GLU A 151 -18.57 43.22 -12.83
N GLY A 152 -18.62 42.60 -14.02
CA GLY A 152 -17.76 42.94 -15.15
C GLY A 152 -16.31 42.49 -14.97
N LEU A 153 -16.06 41.54 -14.08
CA LEU A 153 -14.76 40.93 -13.84
C LEU A 153 -14.60 39.65 -14.66
N ARG A 154 -13.34 39.23 -14.86
CA ARG A 154 -13.05 37.99 -15.59
C ARG A 154 -13.28 36.77 -14.68
N PRO A 155 -14.13 35.80 -15.07
CA PRO A 155 -14.29 34.54 -14.34
C PRO A 155 -13.05 33.66 -14.49
N ARG A 156 -13.01 32.53 -13.79
CA ARG A 156 -11.95 31.52 -13.93
C ARG A 156 -11.97 30.92 -15.35
N SER A 157 -10.79 30.61 -15.88
CA SER A 157 -10.65 29.95 -17.18
C SER A 157 -10.55 28.44 -17.00
N HIS A 158 -11.42 27.70 -17.67
CA HIS A 158 -11.37 26.25 -17.77
C HIS A 158 -10.86 25.86 -19.17
N ASP A 159 -10.08 24.80 -19.23
CA ASP A 159 -9.62 24.22 -20.48
C ASP A 159 -10.66 23.20 -20.94
N TYR A 160 -11.13 23.34 -22.18
CA TYR A 160 -12.10 22.43 -22.78
C TYR A 160 -11.55 21.87 -24.08
N VAL A 161 -11.88 20.62 -24.38
CA VAL A 161 -11.69 20.00 -25.69
C VAL A 161 -13.03 20.00 -26.40
N CYS A 162 -13.11 20.71 -27.53
CA CYS A 162 -14.32 20.75 -28.36
C CYS A 162 -14.16 19.78 -29.54
N GLU A 163 -15.10 18.86 -29.70
CA GLU A 163 -15.25 18.08 -30.93
C GLU A 163 -15.99 18.92 -31.96
N VAL A 164 -15.42 19.07 -33.16
CA VAL A 164 -15.96 19.94 -34.23
C VAL A 164 -16.19 19.14 -35.49
N ASN A 165 -17.43 19.11 -35.95
CA ASN A 165 -17.77 18.66 -37.29
C ASN A 165 -17.54 19.81 -38.27
N ALA A 166 -16.68 19.59 -39.26
CA ALA A 166 -16.36 20.57 -40.29
C ALA A 166 -16.72 20.04 -41.67
N THR A 167 -17.49 20.82 -42.44
CA THR A 167 -17.76 20.50 -43.85
C THR A 167 -16.79 21.28 -44.74
N VAL A 168 -15.96 20.55 -45.49
CA VAL A 168 -14.93 21.14 -46.35
C VAL A 168 -15.23 20.85 -47.80
N ARG A 169 -15.13 21.88 -48.67
CA ARG A 169 -15.29 21.71 -50.12
C ARG A 169 -13.92 21.68 -50.80
N VAL A 170 -13.59 20.56 -51.42
CA VAL A 170 -12.38 20.39 -52.24
C VAL A 170 -12.70 20.43 -53.73
N ARG A 171 -11.77 20.94 -54.53
CA ARG A 171 -11.83 20.85 -56.01
C ARG A 171 -10.78 19.86 -56.46
N ILE A 172 -11.23 18.77 -57.08
CA ILE A 172 -10.36 17.69 -57.57
C ILE A 172 -10.43 17.69 -59.10
N PRO A 173 -9.32 17.91 -59.80
CA PRO A 173 -9.31 17.78 -61.25
C PRO A 173 -9.40 16.30 -61.63
N ALA A 174 -10.47 15.93 -62.34
CA ALA A 174 -10.66 14.58 -62.86
C ALA A 174 -10.80 14.62 -64.39
N SER A 175 -10.24 13.61 -65.06
CA SER A 175 -10.34 13.47 -66.53
C SER A 175 -11.38 12.40 -66.87
N GLY A 176 -12.27 12.68 -67.82
CA GLY A 176 -13.34 11.81 -68.29
C GLY A 176 -13.77 12.16 -69.71
N ARG A 177 -14.45 11.25 -70.40
CA ARG A 177 -15.07 11.55 -71.71
C ARG A 177 -16.36 12.36 -71.54
N ASP A 178 -16.95 12.32 -70.35
CA ASP A 178 -18.04 13.16 -69.89
C ASP A 178 -17.93 13.41 -68.36
N ALA A 179 -18.85 14.24 -67.82
CA ALA A 179 -18.85 14.62 -66.41
C ALA A 179 -19.18 13.45 -65.47
N ASP A 180 -19.98 12.49 -65.92
CA ASP A 180 -20.39 11.34 -65.12
C ASP A 180 -19.23 10.34 -64.99
N GLU A 181 -18.48 10.09 -66.07
CA GLU A 181 -17.25 9.29 -66.05
C GLU A 181 -16.14 9.97 -65.22
N ALA A 182 -16.07 11.31 -65.22
CA ALA A 182 -15.13 12.05 -64.38
C ALA A 182 -15.50 11.98 -62.88
N ALA A 183 -16.79 12.09 -62.54
CA ALA A 183 -17.27 11.99 -61.17
C ALA A 183 -17.10 10.57 -60.61
N GLY A 184 -17.40 9.53 -61.40
CA GLY A 184 -17.25 8.13 -61.00
C GLY A 184 -15.80 7.67 -60.80
N ARG A 185 -14.80 8.51 -61.12
CA ARG A 185 -13.38 8.26 -60.88
C ARG A 185 -12.85 8.90 -59.59
N ILE A 186 -13.65 9.71 -58.92
CA ILE A 186 -13.25 10.32 -57.65
C ILE A 186 -13.42 9.27 -56.56
N ASP A 187 -12.32 8.90 -55.91
CA ASP A 187 -12.29 8.00 -54.76
C ASP A 187 -11.87 8.74 -53.48
N ASP A 188 -11.98 8.03 -52.35
CA ASP A 188 -11.69 8.59 -51.03
C ASP A 188 -10.21 8.99 -50.89
N ASP A 189 -9.29 8.29 -51.57
CA ASP A 189 -7.85 8.61 -51.54
C ASP A 189 -7.57 9.94 -52.25
N MET A 190 -8.24 10.22 -53.37
CA MET A 190 -8.18 11.52 -54.06
C MET A 190 -8.75 12.65 -53.20
N VAL A 191 -9.80 12.38 -52.41
CA VAL A 191 -10.37 13.35 -51.46
C VAL A 191 -9.41 13.64 -50.31
N VAL A 192 -8.80 12.61 -49.71
CA VAL A 192 -7.80 12.76 -48.64
C VAL A 192 -6.57 13.52 -49.12
N ALA A 193 -6.08 13.25 -50.34
CA ALA A 193 -4.97 13.97 -50.94
C ALA A 193 -5.29 15.46 -51.13
N ALA A 194 -6.49 15.79 -51.63
CA ALA A 194 -6.93 17.17 -51.79
C ALA A 194 -7.07 17.92 -50.45
N LEU A 195 -7.55 17.24 -49.40
CA LEU A 195 -7.60 17.80 -48.04
C LEU A 195 -6.19 18.05 -47.47
N ALA A 196 -5.23 17.16 -47.74
CA ALA A 196 -3.84 17.33 -47.33
C ALA A 196 -3.17 18.53 -48.05
N GLU A 197 -3.45 18.74 -49.34
CA GLU A 197 -2.96 19.90 -50.08
C GLU A 197 -3.53 21.22 -49.53
N LEU A 198 -4.82 21.27 -49.19
CA LEU A 198 -5.42 22.46 -48.55
C LEU A 198 -4.72 22.83 -47.24
N ARG A 199 -4.28 21.83 -46.47
CA ARG A 199 -3.50 22.04 -45.25
C ARG A 199 -2.14 22.66 -45.52
N SER A 200 -1.47 22.23 -46.59
CA SER A 200 -0.13 22.71 -46.96
C SER A 200 -0.11 24.14 -47.52
N THR A 201 -1.21 24.56 -48.15
CA THR A 201 -1.31 25.85 -48.87
C THR A 201 -1.94 26.96 -48.04
N GLY A 202 -2.45 26.66 -46.84
CA GLY A 202 -3.11 27.65 -45.98
C GLY A 202 -4.50 28.09 -46.46
N LEU A 203 -5.06 27.43 -47.47
CA LEU A 203 -6.37 27.73 -48.06
C LEU A 203 -7.54 27.05 -47.33
N LEU A 204 -7.26 26.31 -46.24
CA LEU A 204 -8.28 25.64 -45.44
C LEU A 204 -9.35 26.59 -44.89
N SER A 205 -8.99 27.83 -44.54
CA SER A 205 -9.95 28.83 -44.04
C SER A 205 -11.04 29.16 -45.08
N ASP A 206 -10.67 29.18 -46.36
CA ASP A 206 -11.56 29.55 -47.45
C ASP A 206 -12.38 28.35 -47.95
N ALA A 207 -11.91 27.14 -47.68
CA ALA A 207 -12.56 25.88 -48.03
C ALA A 207 -13.54 25.36 -46.96
N LEU A 208 -13.42 25.87 -45.73
CA LEU A 208 -14.33 25.60 -44.63
C LEU A 208 -15.68 26.27 -44.92
N MET A 209 -16.69 25.47 -45.23
CA MET A 209 -18.03 25.98 -45.55
C MET A 209 -18.83 26.24 -44.29
N ASP A 210 -18.73 25.30 -43.35
CA ASP A 210 -19.49 25.33 -42.10
C ASP A 210 -18.74 24.53 -41.03
N ARG A 211 -18.95 24.90 -39.77
CA ARG A 211 -18.46 24.17 -38.60
C ARG A 211 -19.54 24.15 -37.53
N ASP A 212 -19.72 22.98 -36.92
CA ASP A 212 -20.60 22.80 -35.78
C ASP A 212 -19.83 22.13 -34.65
N VAL A 213 -19.98 22.65 -33.42
CA VAL A 213 -19.37 22.05 -32.24
C VAL A 213 -20.33 20.98 -31.75
N VAL A 214 -19.90 19.73 -31.86
CA VAL A 214 -20.73 18.55 -31.61
C VAL A 214 -20.75 18.23 -30.13
N ASP A 215 -19.60 18.38 -29.49
CA ASP A 215 -19.42 18.09 -28.08
C ASP A 215 -18.33 18.98 -27.48
N THR A 216 -18.40 19.21 -26.18
CA THR A 216 -17.41 19.96 -25.42
C THR A 216 -17.21 19.30 -24.07
N GLU A 217 -16.06 18.68 -23.90
CA GLU A 217 -15.65 18.01 -22.66
C GLU A 217 -14.62 18.87 -21.92
N GLU A 218 -14.68 18.87 -20.59
CA GLU A 218 -13.65 19.50 -19.75
C GLU A 218 -12.36 18.65 -19.81
N ALA A 219 -11.22 19.30 -20.02
CA ALA A 219 -9.93 18.67 -20.35
C ALA A 219 -9.20 18.07 -19.13
#